data_AF-A0A7U6QKN6-F1
#
_entry.id   AF-A0A7U6QKN6-F1
#
_cell.length_a   1.000
_cell.length_b   1.000
_cell.length_c   1.000
_cell.angle_alpha   90.00
_cell.angle_beta   90.00
_cell.angle_gamma   90.00
#
_symmetry.space_group_name_H-M   'P 1'
#
loop_
_entity.id
_entity.type
_entity.pdbx_description
1 polymer ?
#
loop_
_entity_poly.entity_id
_entity_poly.type
_entity_poly.pdbx_seq_one_letter_code
_entity_poly.pdbx_strand_id
1 'polypeptide(L)'
;MKLDAKLDHFYDSVIEDATNQATAIVNDYKNSLKNIYDTQKADELRKARLTLRVETDHLIREKNKTLSAENTEIRKEISLKTIQLKDELFDDIKDKLIHFMKTEAYTQLLIKQIKEAINFSREDPIIIYINSSDAAQKQLLELETGISLKISTIDFIGGSRAVIHSKNILIDNSFLTKLAEEKERFTF
;
A
#
# COMPACT_ATOMS: atom_id res chain seq x y z
N MET A 1 -95.41 -48.12 10.84
CA MET A 1 -94.03 -48.64 11.01
C MET A 1 -93.86 -49.01 12.49
N LYS A 2 -93.46 -50.25 12.80
CA LYS A 2 -93.42 -50.78 14.19
C LYS A 2 -92.25 -50.13 14.97
N LEU A 3 -92.46 -49.87 16.25
CA LEU A 3 -91.57 -49.11 17.15
C LEU A 3 -90.13 -49.63 17.17
N ASP A 4 -89.94 -50.94 17.11
CA ASP A 4 -88.61 -51.59 17.13
C ASP A 4 -87.74 -51.17 15.94
N ALA A 5 -88.31 -51.12 14.73
CA ALA A 5 -87.58 -50.71 13.53
C ALA A 5 -87.13 -49.24 13.55
N LYS A 6 -87.76 -48.39 14.37
CA LYS A 6 -87.30 -47.00 14.58
C LYS A 6 -86.20 -46.93 15.63
N LEU A 7 -86.22 -47.81 16.63
CA LEU A 7 -85.17 -47.90 17.64
C LEU A 7 -83.87 -48.38 17.00
N ASP A 8 -83.92 -49.44 16.20
CA ASP A 8 -82.76 -49.98 15.49
C ASP A 8 -82.12 -48.93 14.58
N HIS A 9 -82.93 -48.23 13.78
CA HIS A 9 -82.44 -47.12 12.94
C HIS A 9 -81.81 -45.98 13.73
N PHE A 10 -82.31 -45.67 14.93
CA PHE A 10 -81.73 -44.65 15.78
C PHE A 10 -80.40 -45.12 16.37
N TYR A 11 -80.31 -46.37 16.84
CA TYR A 11 -79.07 -46.96 17.32
C TYR A 11 -77.99 -46.99 16.22
N ASP A 12 -78.34 -47.44 15.01
CA ASP A 12 -77.43 -47.46 13.88
C ASP A 12 -76.95 -46.04 13.51
N SER A 13 -77.86 -45.07 13.48
CA SER A 13 -77.52 -43.67 13.18
C SER A 13 -76.61 -43.04 14.25
N VAL A 14 -76.82 -43.36 15.53
CA VAL A 14 -75.98 -42.85 16.62
C VAL A 14 -74.60 -43.49 16.59
N ILE A 15 -74.50 -44.79 16.30
CA ILE A 15 -73.22 -45.49 16.14
C ILE A 15 -72.46 -44.96 14.92
N GLU A 16 -73.15 -44.75 13.79
CA GLU A 16 -72.56 -44.17 12.59
C GLU A 16 -72.05 -42.74 12.85
N ASP A 17 -72.82 -41.90 13.52
CA ASP A 17 -72.40 -40.53 13.87
C ASP A 17 -71.20 -40.55 14.85
N ALA A 18 -71.24 -41.38 15.90
CA ALA A 18 -70.13 -41.52 16.83
C ALA A 18 -68.83 -42.04 16.16
N THR A 19 -68.95 -42.98 15.23
CA THR A 19 -67.79 -43.49 14.48
C THR A 19 -67.25 -42.47 13.47
N ASN A 20 -68.12 -41.70 12.82
CA ASN A 20 -67.74 -40.59 11.94
C ASN A 20 -67.02 -39.48 12.72
N GLN A 21 -67.51 -39.13 13.91
CA GLN A 21 -66.85 -38.15 14.79
C GLN A 21 -65.49 -38.67 15.29
N ALA A 22 -65.40 -39.92 15.72
CA ALA A 22 -64.14 -40.50 16.17
C ALA A 22 -63.10 -40.56 15.03
N THR A 23 -63.51 -40.93 13.82
CA THR A 23 -62.62 -40.96 12.66
C THR A 23 -62.19 -39.56 12.24
N ALA A 24 -63.09 -38.57 12.29
CA ALA A 24 -62.76 -37.16 12.05
C ALA A 24 -61.70 -36.66 13.04
N ILE A 25 -61.89 -36.88 14.35
CA ILE A 25 -60.93 -36.48 15.40
C ILE A 25 -59.56 -37.13 15.17
N VAL A 26 -59.52 -38.42 14.84
CA VAL A 26 -58.26 -39.14 14.58
C VAL A 26 -57.56 -38.58 13.34
N ASN A 27 -58.31 -38.26 12.29
CA ASN A 27 -57.75 -37.70 11.06
C ASN A 27 -57.21 -36.28 11.29
N ASP A 28 -57.94 -35.44 12.03
CA ASP A 28 -57.51 -34.09 12.38
C ASP A 28 -56.24 -34.13 13.23
N TYR A 29 -56.16 -35.03 14.21
CA TYR A 29 -54.96 -35.21 15.03
C TYR A 29 -53.76 -35.67 14.19
N LYS A 30 -53.95 -36.63 13.27
CA LYS A 30 -52.89 -37.07 12.34
C LYS A 30 -52.41 -35.95 11.44
N ASN A 31 -53.33 -35.15 10.90
CA ASN A 31 -53.00 -34.00 10.04
C ASN A 31 -52.23 -32.94 10.83
N SER A 32 -52.66 -32.64 12.05
CA SER A 32 -51.95 -31.71 12.95
C SER A 32 -50.54 -32.19 13.26
N LEU A 33 -50.37 -33.48 13.61
CA LEU A 33 -49.06 -34.05 13.90
C LEU A 33 -48.13 -34.00 12.69
N LYS A 34 -48.66 -34.30 11.49
CA LYS A 34 -47.91 -34.20 10.24
C LYS A 34 -47.48 -32.76 9.96
N ASN A 35 -48.37 -31.79 10.12
CA ASN A 35 -48.05 -30.38 9.91
C ASN A 35 -46.97 -29.88 10.88
N ILE A 36 -47.05 -30.28 12.16
CA ILE A 36 -46.03 -29.95 13.16
C ILE A 36 -44.68 -30.56 12.76
N TYR A 37 -44.66 -31.85 12.39
CA TYR A 37 -43.45 -32.54 11.97
C TYR A 37 -42.81 -31.88 10.73
N ASP A 38 -43.60 -31.61 9.69
CA ASP A 38 -43.12 -30.99 8.45
C ASP A 38 -42.58 -29.58 8.72
N THR A 39 -43.22 -28.81 9.59
CA THR A 39 -42.76 -27.48 10.01
C THR A 39 -41.44 -27.57 10.77
N GLN A 40 -41.33 -28.45 11.78
CA GLN A 40 -40.09 -28.65 12.55
C GLN A 40 -38.95 -29.11 11.65
N LYS A 41 -39.21 -30.06 10.75
CA LYS A 41 -38.22 -30.54 9.78
C LYS A 41 -37.75 -29.41 8.86
N ALA A 42 -38.66 -28.59 8.36
CA ALA A 42 -38.32 -27.44 7.52
C ALA A 42 -37.48 -26.40 8.28
N ASP A 43 -37.84 -26.11 9.53
CA ASP A 43 -37.11 -25.17 10.38
C ASP A 43 -35.71 -25.67 10.74
N GLU A 44 -35.55 -26.95 11.11
CA GLU A 44 -34.23 -27.52 11.41
C GLU A 44 -33.33 -27.55 10.16
N LEU A 45 -33.87 -27.88 8.99
CA LEU A 45 -33.14 -27.79 7.73
C LEU A 45 -32.72 -26.34 7.42
N ARG A 46 -33.59 -25.37 7.69
CA ARG A 46 -33.27 -23.95 7.51
C ARG A 46 -32.17 -23.50 8.47
N LYS A 47 -32.24 -23.88 9.75
CA LYS A 47 -31.21 -23.60 10.75
C LYS A 47 -29.87 -24.20 10.33
N ALA A 48 -29.84 -25.48 9.95
CA ALA A 48 -28.62 -26.14 9.50
C ALA A 48 -27.98 -25.43 8.28
N ARG A 49 -28.80 -25.02 7.30
CA ARG A 49 -28.32 -24.23 6.15
C ARG A 49 -27.77 -22.87 6.55
N LEU A 50 -28.41 -22.19 7.49
CA LEU A 50 -27.95 -20.91 8.01
C LEU A 50 -26.61 -21.06 8.74
N THR A 51 -26.48 -22.06 9.62
CA THR A 51 -25.22 -22.37 10.32
C THR A 51 -24.11 -22.66 9.33
N LEU A 52 -24.36 -23.51 8.32
CA LEU A 52 -23.37 -23.82 7.30
C LEU A 52 -22.93 -22.57 6.53
N ARG A 53 -23.86 -21.68 6.18
CA ARG A 53 -23.54 -20.42 5.50
C ARG A 53 -22.69 -19.51 6.40
N VAL A 54 -23.07 -19.32 7.66
CA VAL A 54 -22.33 -18.48 8.61
C VAL A 54 -20.91 -19.00 8.80
N GLU A 55 -20.73 -20.31 8.99
CA GLU A 55 -19.40 -20.90 9.13
C GLU A 55 -18.58 -20.79 7.84
N THR A 56 -19.20 -20.97 6.69
CA THR A 56 -18.52 -20.79 5.40
C THR A 56 -18.05 -19.35 5.22
N ASP A 57 -18.91 -18.37 5.50
CA ASP A 57 -18.56 -16.95 5.42
C ASP A 57 -17.47 -16.59 6.43
N HIS A 58 -17.51 -17.17 7.63
CA HIS A 58 -16.47 -17.02 8.66
C HIS A 58 -15.12 -17.55 8.16
N LEU A 59 -15.08 -18.77 7.61
CA LEU A 59 -13.86 -19.36 7.04
C LEU A 59 -13.30 -18.52 5.88
N ILE A 60 -14.16 -18.00 5.01
CA ILE A 60 -13.73 -17.11 3.91
C ILE A 60 -13.11 -15.83 4.46
N ARG A 61 -13.72 -15.22 5.48
CA ARG A 61 -13.21 -14.00 6.11
C ARG A 61 -11.86 -14.24 6.77
N GLU A 62 -11.71 -15.31 7.55
CA GLU A 62 -10.45 -15.64 8.19
C GLU A 62 -9.35 -15.93 7.16
N LYS A 63 -9.66 -16.68 6.10
CA LYS A 63 -8.71 -16.90 4.98
C LYS A 63 -8.24 -15.57 4.37
N ASN A 64 -9.17 -14.67 4.08
CA ASN A 64 -8.84 -13.38 3.46
C ASN A 64 -8.03 -12.48 4.41
N LYS A 65 -8.32 -12.53 5.71
CA LYS A 65 -7.58 -11.81 6.74
C LYS A 65 -6.13 -12.27 6.81
N THR A 66 -5.90 -13.59 6.90
CA THR A 66 -4.55 -14.17 6.89
C THR A 66 -3.80 -13.84 5.61
N LEU A 67 -4.42 -14.03 4.45
CA LEU A 67 -3.83 -13.72 3.16
C LEU A 67 -3.46 -12.23 3.03
N SER A 68 -4.30 -11.32 3.55
CA SER A 68 -4.03 -9.88 3.51
C SER A 68 -2.87 -9.49 4.43
N ALA A 69 -2.77 -10.13 5.61
CA ALA A 69 -1.65 -9.94 6.53
C ALA A 69 -0.33 -10.40 5.90
N GLU A 70 -0.28 -11.60 5.32
CA GLU A 70 0.89 -12.13 4.63
C GLU A 70 1.32 -11.26 3.45
N ASN A 71 0.37 -10.84 2.60
CA ASN A 71 0.67 -9.94 1.48
C ASN A 71 1.23 -8.59 1.95
N THR A 72 0.78 -8.11 3.10
CA THR A 72 1.30 -6.86 3.68
C THR A 72 2.73 -7.04 4.15
N GLU A 73 3.06 -8.20 4.73
CA GLU A 73 4.43 -8.50 5.14
C GLU A 73 5.37 -8.66 3.94
N ILE A 74 4.94 -9.39 2.91
CA ILE A 74 5.69 -9.52 1.64
C ILE A 74 5.96 -8.14 1.03
N ARG A 75 4.96 -7.25 1.00
CA ARG A 75 5.14 -5.88 0.49
C ARG A 75 6.17 -5.08 1.30
N LYS A 76 6.19 -5.24 2.64
CA LYS A 76 7.22 -4.60 3.48
C LYS A 76 8.60 -5.14 3.16
N GLU A 77 8.76 -6.46 3.07
CA GLU A 77 10.05 -7.09 2.74
C GLU A 77 10.58 -6.62 1.39
N ILE A 78 9.72 -6.59 0.37
CA ILE A 78 10.07 -6.05 -0.95
C ILE A 78 10.49 -4.59 -0.81
N SER A 79 9.70 -3.74 -0.14
CA SER A 79 10.04 -2.33 0.04
C SER A 79 11.37 -2.12 0.76
N LEU A 80 11.65 -2.92 1.80
CA LEU A 80 12.92 -2.87 2.51
C LEU A 80 14.07 -3.29 1.59
N LYS A 81 13.90 -4.35 0.81
CA LYS A 81 14.93 -4.80 -0.12
C LYS A 81 15.18 -3.79 -1.24
N THR A 82 14.13 -3.13 -1.74
CA THR A 82 14.24 -2.03 -2.71
C THR A 82 15.02 -0.86 -2.13
N ILE A 83 14.77 -0.46 -0.88
CA ILE A 83 15.53 0.61 -0.22
C ILE A 83 17.01 0.21 -0.08
N GLN A 84 17.30 -1.02 0.37
CA GLN A 84 18.67 -1.51 0.49
C GLN A 84 19.41 -1.49 -0.85
N LEU A 85 18.80 -2.03 -1.91
CA LEU A 85 19.40 -2.04 -3.25
C LEU A 85 19.61 -0.62 -3.78
N LYS A 86 18.71 0.30 -3.47
CA LYS A 86 18.86 1.73 -3.82
C LYS A 86 20.05 2.34 -3.10
N ASP A 87 20.20 2.05 -1.82
CA ASP A 87 21.32 2.56 -1.02
C ASP A 87 22.65 2.03 -1.55
N GLU A 88 22.76 0.72 -1.76
CA GLU A 88 23.93 0.06 -2.36
C GLU A 88 24.30 0.65 -3.72
N LEU A 89 23.31 0.82 -4.62
CA LEU A 89 23.53 1.42 -5.94
C LEU A 89 24.08 2.85 -5.85
N PHE A 90 23.56 3.66 -4.94
CA PHE A 90 23.99 5.05 -4.80
C PHE A 90 25.34 5.18 -4.10
N ASP A 91 25.72 4.23 -3.26
CA ASP A 91 27.07 4.16 -2.71
C ASP A 91 28.08 3.80 -3.80
N ASP A 92 27.76 2.86 -4.70
CA ASP A 92 28.59 2.57 -5.88
C ASP A 92 28.75 3.79 -6.81
N ILE A 93 27.69 4.60 -6.96
CA ILE A 93 27.75 5.84 -7.75
C ILE A 93 28.65 6.88 -7.07
N LYS A 94 28.62 7.01 -5.74
CA LYS A 94 29.53 7.90 -5.01
C LYS A 94 30.99 7.51 -5.25
N ASP A 95 31.31 6.23 -5.21
CA ASP A 95 32.66 5.74 -5.48
C ASP A 95 33.10 6.09 -6.91
N LYS A 96 32.21 5.88 -7.90
CA LYS A 96 32.47 6.31 -9.29
C LYS A 96 32.68 7.81 -9.43
N LEU A 97 31.94 8.62 -8.67
CA LEU A 97 32.13 10.08 -8.65
C LEU A 97 33.48 10.47 -8.03
N ILE A 98 33.90 9.82 -6.95
CA ILE A 98 35.23 10.03 -6.36
C ILE A 98 36.34 9.71 -7.37
N HIS A 99 36.17 8.66 -8.17
CA HIS A 99 37.11 8.37 -9.27
C HIS A 99 37.06 9.41 -10.38
N PHE A 100 35.86 9.84 -10.77
CA PHE A 100 35.67 10.91 -11.77
C PHE A 100 36.33 12.22 -11.33
N MET A 101 36.26 12.58 -10.05
CA MET A 101 36.88 13.79 -9.50
C MET A 101 38.40 13.86 -9.68
N LYS A 102 39.06 12.71 -9.87
CA LYS A 102 40.51 12.64 -10.12
C LYS A 102 40.89 12.84 -11.60
N THR A 103 39.90 13.04 -12.48
CA THR A 103 40.11 13.18 -13.93
C THR A 103 40.13 14.63 -14.37
N GLU A 104 40.76 14.92 -15.51
CA GLU A 104 40.72 16.26 -16.13
C GLU A 104 39.29 16.69 -16.52
N ALA A 105 38.41 15.74 -16.82
CA ALA A 105 37.02 16.00 -17.15
C ALA A 105 36.27 16.64 -15.97
N TYR A 106 36.64 16.32 -14.73
CA TYR A 106 36.08 16.98 -13.55
C TYR A 106 36.51 18.45 -13.47
N THR A 107 37.78 18.75 -13.73
CA THR A 107 38.27 20.14 -13.78
C THR A 107 37.50 20.96 -14.83
N GLN A 108 37.27 20.38 -16.02
CA GLN A 108 36.48 21.02 -17.07
C GLN A 108 35.02 21.22 -16.65
N LEU A 109 34.43 20.27 -15.93
CA LEU A 109 33.09 20.41 -15.36
C LEU A 109 33.02 21.59 -14.37
N LEU A 110 34.00 21.72 -13.47
CA LEU A 110 34.06 22.83 -12.51
C LEU A 110 34.17 24.18 -13.23
N ILE A 111 35.06 24.30 -14.22
CA ILE A 111 35.20 25.52 -15.02
C ILE A 111 33.86 25.90 -15.67
N LYS A 112 33.16 24.91 -16.27
CA LYS A 112 31.85 25.13 -16.88
C LYS A 112 30.82 25.63 -15.86
N GLN A 113 30.70 24.97 -14.71
CA GLN A 113 29.74 25.36 -13.68
C GLN A 113 30.03 26.77 -13.13
N ILE A 114 31.30 27.11 -12.93
CA ILE A 114 31.73 28.44 -12.47
C ILE A 114 31.35 29.51 -13.52
N LYS A 115 31.64 29.26 -14.81
CA LYS A 115 31.28 30.19 -15.89
C LYS A 115 29.76 30.37 -16.02
N GLU A 116 28.99 29.29 -15.88
CA GLU A 116 27.52 29.35 -15.87
C GLU A 116 27.00 30.18 -14.68
N ALA A 117 27.60 30.03 -13.49
CA ALA A 117 27.23 30.82 -12.31
C ALA A 117 27.55 32.30 -12.49
N ILE A 118 28.72 32.65 -13.06
CA ILE A 118 29.09 34.04 -13.38
C ILE A 118 28.11 34.65 -14.40
N ASN A 119 27.78 33.90 -15.46
CA ASN A 119 26.82 34.37 -16.46
C ASN A 119 25.43 34.59 -15.85
N PHE A 120 25.04 33.75 -14.89
CA PHE A 120 23.78 33.90 -14.16
C PHE A 120 23.76 35.16 -13.28
N SER A 121 24.87 35.51 -12.62
CA SER A 121 24.93 36.72 -11.79
C SER A 121 24.92 38.01 -12.61
N ARG A 122 25.29 37.98 -13.89
CA ARG A 122 25.43 39.18 -14.73
C ARG A 122 26.40 40.18 -14.07
N GLU A 123 25.90 41.31 -13.61
CA GLU A 123 26.68 42.37 -12.93
C GLU A 123 26.62 42.27 -11.40
N ASP A 124 25.83 41.35 -10.83
CA ASP A 124 25.73 41.21 -9.38
C ASP A 124 26.99 40.56 -8.77
N PRO A 125 27.41 41.00 -7.56
CA PRO A 125 28.51 40.37 -6.85
C PRO A 125 28.16 38.93 -6.46
N ILE A 126 28.95 37.99 -6.97
CA ILE A 126 28.81 36.55 -6.73
C ILE A 126 29.98 36.03 -5.89
N ILE A 127 29.68 35.16 -4.93
CA ILE A 127 30.69 34.43 -4.16
C ILE A 127 30.58 32.96 -4.53
N ILE A 128 31.67 32.40 -5.06
CA ILE A 128 31.71 31.00 -5.50
C ILE A 128 32.56 30.19 -4.52
N TYR A 129 32.01 29.06 -4.10
CA TYR A 129 32.59 28.11 -3.18
C TYR A 129 32.95 26.81 -3.90
N ILE A 130 34.18 26.36 -3.68
CA ILE A 130 34.67 25.03 -4.07
C ILE A 130 34.85 24.16 -2.84
N ASN A 131 34.85 22.84 -3.02
CA ASN A 131 35.05 21.92 -1.91
C ASN A 131 36.52 21.95 -1.43
N SER A 132 36.76 21.57 -0.17
CA SER A 132 38.10 21.42 0.39
C SER A 132 38.93 20.36 -0.34
N SER A 133 38.28 19.33 -0.91
CA SER A 133 38.93 18.33 -1.77
C SER A 133 39.60 18.94 -3.01
N ASP A 134 39.04 20.04 -3.51
CA ASP A 134 39.43 20.67 -4.77
C ASP A 134 40.34 21.87 -4.55
N ALA A 135 40.78 22.10 -3.30
CA ALA A 135 41.61 23.24 -2.92
C ALA A 135 42.92 23.32 -3.72
N ALA A 136 43.50 22.18 -4.11
CA ALA A 136 44.69 22.12 -4.96
C ALA A 136 44.45 22.68 -6.37
N GLN A 137 43.22 22.60 -6.89
CA GLN A 137 42.85 23.09 -8.21
C GLN A 137 42.43 24.57 -8.19
N LYS A 138 42.31 25.18 -7.01
CA LYS A 138 41.82 26.55 -6.82
C LYS A 138 42.52 27.56 -7.74
N GLN A 139 43.86 27.60 -7.73
CA GLN A 139 44.62 28.58 -8.50
C GLN A 139 44.38 28.45 -10.01
N LEU A 140 44.30 27.20 -10.51
CA LEU A 140 43.99 26.92 -11.90
C LEU A 140 42.58 27.37 -12.27
N LEU A 141 41.60 27.08 -11.41
CA LEU A 141 40.22 27.48 -11.63
C LEU A 141 40.05 29.01 -11.60
N GLU A 142 40.71 29.71 -10.67
CA GLU A 142 40.71 31.19 -10.60
C GLU A 142 41.33 31.81 -11.86
N LEU A 143 42.42 31.24 -12.37
CA LEU A 143 43.07 31.69 -13.61
C LEU A 143 42.16 31.54 -14.84
N GLU A 144 41.51 30.38 -14.98
CA GLU A 144 40.67 30.03 -16.14
C GLU A 144 39.29 30.73 -16.14
N THR A 145 38.80 31.10 -14.95
CA THR A 145 37.47 31.70 -14.80
C THR A 145 37.51 33.20 -14.51
N GLY A 146 38.66 33.74 -14.12
CA GLY A 146 38.85 35.17 -13.86
C GLY A 146 38.16 35.69 -12.61
N ILE A 147 37.73 34.81 -11.70
CA ILE A 147 37.07 35.18 -10.43
C ILE A 147 37.78 34.55 -9.24
N SER A 148 37.71 35.19 -8.07
CA SER A 148 38.23 34.60 -6.83
C SER A 148 37.26 33.60 -6.23
N LEU A 149 37.79 32.42 -5.87
CA LEU A 149 37.05 31.31 -5.28
C LEU A 149 37.29 31.24 -3.78
N LYS A 150 36.27 30.84 -3.02
CA LYS A 150 36.38 30.51 -1.60
C LYS A 150 36.34 29.00 -1.39
N ILE A 151 37.08 28.51 -0.41
CA ILE A 151 36.98 27.12 0.02
C ILE A 151 35.82 27.03 1.01
N SER A 152 34.90 26.10 0.75
CA SER A 152 33.79 25.82 1.65
C SER A 152 34.27 25.15 2.94
N THR A 153 33.63 25.48 4.05
CA THR A 153 33.79 24.76 5.33
C THR A 153 32.93 23.49 5.40
N ILE A 154 31.90 23.41 4.55
CA ILE A 154 30.99 22.28 4.47
C ILE A 154 31.44 21.41 3.31
N ASP A 155 31.65 20.13 3.58
CA ASP A 155 31.91 19.12 2.56
C ASP A 155 30.64 18.83 1.77
N PHE A 156 30.73 18.95 0.46
CA PHE A 156 29.66 18.63 -0.47
C PHE A 156 30.13 17.66 -1.57
N ILE A 157 31.17 16.87 -1.26
CA ILE A 157 31.85 15.87 -2.08
C ILE A 157 32.61 16.51 -3.25
N GLY A 158 31.91 17.21 -4.14
CA GLY A 158 32.50 17.90 -5.28
C GLY A 158 31.47 18.79 -5.97
N GLY A 159 31.89 19.48 -7.04
CA GLY A 159 31.10 20.48 -7.73
C GLY A 159 31.34 21.89 -7.21
N SER A 160 30.38 22.79 -7.42
CA SER A 160 30.48 24.19 -7.03
C SER A 160 29.19 24.72 -6.43
N ARG A 161 29.31 25.70 -5.54
CA ARG A 161 28.17 26.44 -4.98
C ARG A 161 28.40 27.92 -5.18
N ALA A 162 27.40 28.65 -5.63
CA ALA A 162 27.53 30.09 -5.82
C ALA A 162 26.40 30.83 -5.12
N VAL A 163 26.74 31.91 -4.43
CA VAL A 163 25.79 32.73 -3.66
C VAL A 163 25.80 34.15 -4.21
N ILE A 164 24.62 34.64 -4.58
CA ILE A 164 24.37 36.03 -4.98
C ILE A 164 23.58 36.69 -3.86
N HIS A 165 24.28 37.41 -2.98
CA HIS A 165 23.68 37.99 -1.78
C HIS A 165 22.67 39.09 -2.10
N SER A 166 22.87 39.85 -3.18
CA SER A 166 21.94 40.92 -3.60
C SER A 166 20.54 40.40 -3.94
N LYS A 167 20.43 39.13 -4.36
CA LYS A 167 19.19 38.52 -4.85
C LYS A 167 18.71 37.34 -3.98
N ASN A 168 19.41 37.01 -2.90
CA ASN A 168 19.16 35.80 -2.09
C ASN A 168 19.10 34.51 -2.94
N ILE A 169 20.01 34.36 -3.91
CA ILE A 169 20.05 33.19 -4.79
C ILE A 169 21.25 32.31 -4.43
N LEU A 170 20.99 31.01 -4.27
CA LEU A 170 21.99 29.95 -4.18
C LEU A 170 21.91 29.08 -5.44
N ILE A 171 23.00 29.01 -6.18
CA ILE A 171 23.19 28.07 -7.27
C ILE A 171 23.97 26.89 -6.69
N ASP A 172 23.29 25.77 -6.45
CA ASP A 172 23.91 24.56 -5.91
C ASP A 172 24.14 23.53 -7.02
N ASN A 173 25.40 23.43 -7.46
CA ASN A 173 25.87 22.41 -8.39
C ASN A 173 26.69 21.32 -7.69
N SER A 174 26.55 21.17 -6.38
CA SER A 174 27.26 20.14 -5.62
C SER A 174 26.78 18.73 -5.95
N PHE A 175 27.72 17.79 -5.93
CA PHE A 175 27.43 16.37 -6.11
C PHE A 175 26.57 15.82 -4.97
N LEU A 176 26.75 16.32 -3.74
CA LEU A 176 25.92 15.92 -2.61
C LEU A 176 24.43 16.20 -2.87
N THR A 177 24.10 17.42 -3.30
CA THR A 177 22.70 17.80 -3.58
C THR A 177 22.17 17.04 -4.80
N LYS A 178 22.93 16.99 -5.90
CA LYS A 178 22.51 16.27 -7.11
C LYS A 178 22.32 14.78 -6.87
N LEU A 179 23.18 14.13 -6.10
CA LEU A 179 23.01 12.73 -5.72
C LEU A 179 21.77 12.52 -4.87
N ALA A 180 21.51 13.39 -3.90
CA ALA A 180 20.32 13.29 -3.06
C ALA A 180 19.04 13.43 -3.89
N GLU A 181 19.00 14.38 -4.82
CA GLU A 181 17.88 14.58 -5.73
C GLU A 181 17.68 13.40 -6.69
N GLU A 182 18.74 12.90 -7.33
CA GLU A 182 18.66 11.73 -8.19
C GLU A 182 18.25 10.49 -7.39
N LYS A 183 18.74 10.36 -6.15
CA LYS A 183 18.30 9.30 -5.24
C LYS A 183 16.83 9.45 -4.94
N GLU A 184 16.31 10.63 -4.62
CA GLU A 184 14.88 10.81 -4.36
C GLU A 184 14.02 10.43 -5.58
N ARG A 185 14.42 10.89 -6.77
CA ARG A 185 13.70 10.62 -8.03
C ARG A 185 13.83 9.19 -8.55
N PHE A 186 14.85 8.45 -8.13
CA PHE A 186 15.12 7.11 -8.64
C PHE A 186 14.08 6.09 -8.20
N THR A 187 13.51 5.38 -9.18
CA THR A 187 12.63 4.22 -9.01
C THR A 187 13.20 3.05 -9.80
N PHE A 188 13.16 1.86 -9.21
CA PHE A 188 13.52 0.62 -9.90
C PHE A 188 12.49 0.23 -10.98
#